data_AF-A0A314YJR5-F1
#
_entry.id   AF-A0A314YJR5-F1
#
_cell.length_a   1.000
_cell.length_b   1.000
_cell.length_c   1.000
_cell.angle_alpha   90.00
_cell.angle_beta   90.00
_cell.angle_gamma   90.00
#
_symmetry.space_group_name_H-M   'P 1'
#
loop_
_entity.id
_entity.type
_entity.pdbx_description
1 polymer ?
#
loop_
_entity_poly.entity_id
_entity_poly.type
_entity_poly.pdbx_seq_one_letter_code
_entity_poly.pdbx_strand_id
1 'polypeptide(L)'
;MSNDKDSINMSDLAAGALNEEDRAGLVNALKNKIQSLAGQHSDILESLSPVVRKRVDVLREIQTQHDELEAKFFEERAALEAKYQKLYQPLYSKRYEIVNGVVEAEGATTEAASQEDNAAEEKGVPDFWLNAMKNNEVLAEEITERDEGALKYLRDIKWFRIDNPKGFKLEFYFDTNPFLRTLS
;
A
#
# COMPACT_ATOMS: atom_id res chain seq x y z
N MET A 1 -28.01 0.39 -29.83
CA MET A 1 -28.75 -0.12 -28.67
C MET A 1 -27.73 -0.72 -27.72
N SER A 2 -27.38 0.02 -26.66
CA SER A 2 -26.41 -0.42 -25.66
C SER A 2 -26.99 -1.57 -24.85
N ASN A 3 -26.30 -2.71 -24.80
CA ASN A 3 -26.66 -3.82 -23.94
C ASN A 3 -26.12 -3.55 -22.54
N ASP A 4 -27.00 -3.07 -21.66
CA ASP A 4 -26.73 -2.69 -20.27
C ASP A 4 -26.64 -3.90 -19.30
N LYS A 5 -26.20 -5.07 -19.79
CA LYS A 5 -26.16 -6.33 -19.00
C LYS A 5 -24.75 -6.82 -18.66
N ASP A 6 -23.73 -6.01 -18.94
CA ASP A 6 -22.33 -6.43 -18.83
C ASP A 6 -21.58 -5.93 -17.57
N SER A 7 -22.25 -5.29 -16.61
CA SER A 7 -21.61 -4.92 -15.35
C SER A 7 -21.53 -6.11 -14.40
N ILE A 8 -20.32 -6.66 -14.23
CA ILE A 8 -20.02 -7.51 -13.07
C ILE A 8 -19.98 -6.55 -11.88
N ASN A 9 -20.93 -6.68 -10.97
CA ASN A 9 -20.96 -5.84 -9.77
C ASN A 9 -19.83 -6.30 -8.82
N MET A 10 -18.75 -5.51 -8.77
CA MET A 10 -17.55 -5.78 -7.97
C MET A 10 -17.70 -5.28 -6.53
N SER A 11 -18.87 -4.74 -6.14
CA SER A 11 -19.14 -4.21 -4.80
C SER A 11 -18.90 -5.23 -3.69
N ASP A 12 -19.06 -6.52 -3.99
CA ASP A 12 -19.01 -7.60 -2.99
C ASP A 12 -17.59 -8.14 -2.76
N LEU A 13 -16.59 -7.64 -3.50
CA LEU A 13 -15.17 -7.98 -3.29
C LEU A 13 -14.53 -7.16 -2.15
N ALA A 14 -15.13 -6.01 -1.80
CA ALA A 14 -14.63 -5.12 -0.74
C ALA A 14 -15.14 -5.51 0.66
N ALA A 15 -16.24 -6.28 0.75
CA ALA A 15 -16.78 -6.79 2.00
C ALA A 15 -16.29 -8.22 2.22
N GLY A 16 -15.47 -8.43 3.25
CA GLY A 16 -14.77 -9.68 3.51
C GLY A 16 -15.63 -10.96 3.50
N ALA A 17 -15.02 -12.04 3.00
CA ALA A 17 -15.42 -13.45 3.05
C ALA A 17 -16.64 -13.87 2.22
N LEU A 18 -16.48 -13.97 0.90
CA LEU A 18 -17.33 -14.80 0.04
C LEU A 18 -17.23 -16.26 0.50
N ASN A 19 -18.37 -16.93 0.69
CA ASN A 19 -18.40 -18.38 0.94
C ASN A 19 -17.95 -19.16 -0.33
N GLU A 20 -17.63 -20.45 -0.19
CA GLU A 20 -17.05 -21.24 -1.29
C GLU A 20 -17.98 -21.37 -2.50
N GLU A 21 -19.30 -21.37 -2.28
CA GLU A 21 -20.31 -21.51 -3.33
C GLU A 21 -20.47 -20.21 -4.13
N ASP A 22 -20.48 -19.06 -3.45
CA ASP A 22 -20.50 -17.72 -4.07
C ASP A 22 -19.20 -17.44 -4.82
N ARG A 23 -18.06 -17.89 -4.28
CA ARG A 23 -16.76 -17.83 -4.96
C ARG A 23 -16.74 -18.71 -6.22
N ALA A 24 -17.30 -19.91 -6.15
CA ALA A 24 -17.42 -20.80 -7.31
C ALA A 24 -18.37 -20.21 -8.37
N GLY A 25 -19.49 -19.61 -7.96
CA GLY A 25 -20.41 -18.90 -8.83
C GLY A 25 -19.75 -17.74 -9.57
N LEU A 26 -18.97 -16.92 -8.87
CA LEU A 26 -18.23 -15.80 -9.45
C LEU A 26 -17.13 -16.26 -10.42
N VAL A 27 -16.37 -17.30 -10.06
CA VAL A 27 -15.33 -17.88 -10.94
C VAL A 27 -15.97 -18.45 -12.21
N ASN A 28 -17.12 -19.11 -12.11
CA ASN A 28 -17.85 -19.63 -13.27
C ASN A 28 -18.42 -18.51 -14.15
N ALA A 29 -18.98 -17.45 -13.55
CA ALA A 29 -19.45 -16.27 -14.30
C ALA A 29 -18.29 -15.59 -15.05
N LEU A 30 -17.14 -15.43 -14.39
CA LEU A 30 -15.94 -14.88 -14.98
C LEU A 30 -15.40 -15.77 -16.12
N LYS A 31 -15.39 -17.09 -15.92
CA LYS A 31 -14.98 -18.06 -16.94
C LYS A 31 -15.87 -18.00 -18.18
N ASN A 32 -17.19 -17.95 -18.00
CA ASN A 32 -18.14 -17.85 -19.11
C ASN A 32 -17.97 -16.54 -19.88
N LYS A 33 -17.72 -15.42 -19.18
CA LYS A 33 -17.50 -14.13 -19.82
C LYS A 33 -16.16 -14.07 -20.58
N ILE A 34 -15.10 -14.62 -20.01
CA ILE A 34 -13.80 -14.75 -20.69
C ILE A 34 -13.93 -15.62 -21.94
N GLN A 35 -14.66 -16.74 -21.86
CA GLN A 35 -14.91 -17.60 -23.02
C GLN A 35 -15.72 -16.87 -24.11
N SER A 36 -16.74 -16.11 -23.73
CA SER A 36 -17.52 -15.28 -24.66
C SER A 36 -16.65 -14.22 -25.33
N LEU A 37 -15.85 -13.49 -24.57
CA LEU A 37 -14.96 -12.45 -25.09
C LEU A 37 -13.87 -13.04 -26.00
N ALA A 38 -13.26 -14.16 -25.60
CA ALA A 38 -12.26 -14.85 -26.41
C ALA A 38 -12.85 -15.34 -27.74
N GLY A 39 -14.09 -15.86 -27.74
CA GLY A 39 -14.81 -16.23 -28.96
C GLY A 39 -15.06 -15.02 -29.88
N GLN A 40 -15.59 -13.92 -29.32
CA GLN A 40 -15.86 -12.69 -30.08
C GLN A 40 -14.59 -12.09 -30.72
N HIS A 41 -13.46 -12.09 -30.00
CA HIS A 41 -12.19 -11.61 -30.55
C HIS A 41 -11.64 -12.52 -31.67
N SER A 42 -11.83 -13.84 -31.57
CA SER A 42 -11.46 -14.80 -32.63
C SER A 42 -12.29 -14.56 -33.90
N ASP A 43 -13.61 -14.42 -33.76
CA ASP A 43 -14.54 -14.20 -34.87
C ASP A 43 -14.21 -12.91 -35.65
N ILE A 44 -13.84 -11.85 -34.93
CA ILE A 44 -13.42 -10.58 -35.54
C ILE A 44 -12.14 -10.78 -36.36
N LEU A 45 -11.09 -11.42 -35.81
CA LEU A 45 -9.84 -11.65 -36.54
C LEU A 45 -10.02 -12.58 -37.74
N GLU A 46 -10.93 -13.54 -37.65
CA GLU A 46 -11.27 -14.47 -38.73
C GLU A 46 -12.00 -13.78 -39.88
N SER A 47 -12.85 -12.80 -39.58
CA SER A 47 -13.56 -12.01 -40.59
C SER A 47 -12.70 -10.96 -41.33
N LEU A 48 -11.47 -10.69 -40.87
CA LEU A 48 -10.57 -9.73 -41.52
C LEU A 48 -9.96 -10.31 -42.82
N SER A 49 -9.77 -9.44 -43.81
CA SER A 49 -9.05 -9.81 -45.03
C SER A 49 -7.58 -10.17 -44.72
N PRO A 50 -6.92 -10.98 -45.57
CA PRO A 50 -5.52 -11.39 -45.34
C PRO A 50 -4.56 -10.21 -45.17
N VAL A 51 -4.78 -9.11 -45.92
CA VAL A 51 -3.97 -7.89 -45.85
C VAL A 51 -4.13 -7.20 -44.50
N VAL A 52 -5.35 -7.13 -43.97
CA VAL A 52 -5.62 -6.49 -42.67
C VAL A 52 -5.10 -7.37 -41.54
N ARG A 53 -5.26 -8.71 -41.62
CA ARG A 53 -4.68 -9.64 -40.65
C ARG A 53 -3.16 -9.49 -40.54
N LYS A 54 -2.47 -9.37 -41.68
CA LYS A 54 -1.02 -9.14 -41.68
C LYS A 54 -0.62 -7.83 -41.00
N ARG A 55 -1.44 -6.77 -41.10
CA ARG A 55 -1.22 -5.51 -40.36
C ARG A 55 -1.39 -5.72 -38.86
N VAL A 56 -2.40 -6.47 -38.43
CA VAL A 56 -2.60 -6.82 -37.00
C VAL A 56 -1.42 -7.61 -36.45
N ASP A 57 -0.86 -8.54 -37.22
CA ASP A 57 0.35 -9.28 -36.80
C ASP A 57 1.54 -8.35 -36.56
N VAL A 58 1.74 -7.35 -37.44
CA VAL A 58 2.78 -6.32 -37.25
C VAL A 58 2.49 -5.46 -36.02
N LEU A 59 1.24 -5.09 -35.77
CA LEU A 59 0.86 -4.32 -34.57
C LEU A 59 1.11 -5.12 -33.28
N ARG A 60 0.87 -6.43 -33.29
CA ARG A 60 1.19 -7.32 -32.16
C ARG A 60 2.68 -7.37 -31.89
N GLU A 61 3.51 -7.45 -32.93
CA GLU A 61 4.96 -7.39 -32.80
C GLU A 61 5.42 -6.06 -32.17
N ILE A 62 4.84 -4.92 -32.59
CA ILE A 62 5.11 -3.62 -31.98
C ILE A 62 4.70 -3.61 -30.51
N GLN A 63 3.55 -4.21 -30.16
CA GLN A 63 3.13 -4.33 -28.77
C GLN A 63 4.12 -5.17 -27.95
N THR A 64 4.61 -6.28 -28.50
CA THR A 64 5.65 -7.10 -27.83
C THR A 64 6.92 -6.29 -27.57
N GLN A 65 7.40 -5.51 -28.54
CA GLN A 65 8.55 -4.62 -28.36
C GLN A 65 8.31 -3.55 -27.29
N HIS A 66 7.09 -3.01 -27.23
CA HIS A 66 6.69 -2.08 -26.17
C HIS A 66 6.73 -2.75 -24.79
N ASP A 67 6.16 -3.95 -24.66
CA ASP A 67 6.11 -4.69 -23.40
C ASP A 67 7.52 -5.05 -22.90
N GLU A 68 8.45 -5.36 -23.81
CA GLU A 68 9.87 -5.57 -23.48
C GLU A 68 10.55 -4.31 -22.94
N LEU A 69 10.24 -3.14 -23.50
CA LEU A 69 10.74 -1.85 -23.00
C LEU A 69 10.12 -1.50 -21.65
N GLU A 70 8.83 -1.76 -21.47
CA GLU A 70 8.14 -1.54 -20.21
C GLU A 70 8.70 -2.45 -19.09
N ALA A 71 9.03 -3.70 -19.40
CA ALA A 71 9.69 -4.60 -18.46
C ALA A 71 11.03 -4.03 -17.95
N LYS A 72 11.86 -3.48 -18.85
CA LYS A 72 13.12 -2.80 -18.49
C LYS A 72 12.87 -1.56 -17.64
N PHE A 73 11.87 -0.75 -18.00
CA PHE A 73 11.48 0.42 -17.20
C PHE A 73 11.10 0.02 -15.77
N PHE A 74 10.33 -1.04 -15.59
CA PHE A 74 9.95 -1.51 -14.25
C PHE A 74 11.15 -2.05 -13.46
N GLU A 75 12.10 -2.71 -14.11
CA GLU A 75 13.35 -3.15 -13.49
C GLU A 75 14.21 -1.97 -13.01
N GLU A 76 14.43 -0.98 -13.88
CA GLU A 76 15.18 0.23 -13.54
C GLU A 76 14.51 1.03 -12.43
N ARG A 77 13.17 1.18 -12.50
CA ARG A 77 12.38 1.83 -11.44
C ARG A 77 12.52 1.12 -10.11
N ALA A 78 12.45 -0.22 -10.10
CA ALA A 78 12.60 -1.01 -8.87
C ALA A 78 13.99 -0.84 -8.25
N ALA A 79 15.05 -0.84 -9.08
CA ALA A 79 16.41 -0.57 -8.63
C ALA A 79 16.56 0.86 -8.07
N LEU A 80 15.93 1.85 -8.70
CA LEU A 80 15.93 3.23 -8.25
C LEU A 80 15.21 3.39 -6.91
N GLU A 81 14.01 2.82 -6.76
CA GLU A 81 13.25 2.79 -5.52
C GLU A 81 14.08 2.15 -4.39
N ALA A 82 14.73 1.01 -4.65
CA ALA A 82 15.58 0.33 -3.67
C ALA A 82 16.81 1.16 -3.25
N LYS A 83 17.40 1.90 -4.19
CA LYS A 83 18.50 2.84 -3.90
C LYS A 83 18.03 3.93 -2.94
N TYR A 84 16.94 4.62 -3.26
CA TYR A 84 16.44 5.73 -2.43
C TYR A 84 15.90 5.26 -1.09
N GLN A 85 15.31 4.07 -1.02
CA GLN A 85 14.90 3.47 0.25
C GLN A 85 16.08 3.37 1.22
N LYS A 86 17.26 2.93 0.76
CA LYS A 86 18.48 2.88 1.57
C LYS A 86 18.96 4.27 2.01
N LEU A 87 18.83 5.27 1.13
CA LEU A 87 19.21 6.65 1.45
C LEU A 87 18.26 7.31 2.46
N TYR A 88 16.99 6.87 2.53
CA TYR A 88 16.05 7.35 3.53
C TYR A 88 16.19 6.67 4.89
N GLN A 89 16.78 5.46 4.97
CA GLN A 89 16.94 4.74 6.24
C GLN A 89 17.61 5.58 7.34
N PRO A 90 18.75 6.27 7.11
CA PRO A 90 19.37 7.11 8.14
C PRO A 90 18.46 8.25 8.61
N LEU A 91 17.64 8.82 7.72
CA LEU A 91 16.71 9.89 8.07
C LEU A 91 15.59 9.37 8.98
N TYR A 92 15.07 8.17 8.70
CA TYR A 92 14.06 7.54 9.53
C TYR A 92 14.62 7.11 10.90
N SER A 93 15.85 6.61 10.94
CA SER A 93 16.55 6.33 12.21
C SER A 93 16.73 7.60 13.04
N LYS A 94 17.20 8.70 12.43
CA LYS A 94 17.35 10.00 13.12
C LYS A 94 16.01 10.53 13.62
N ARG A 95 14.94 10.42 12.82
CA ARG A 95 13.58 10.77 13.25
C ARG A 95 13.15 9.93 14.46
N TYR A 96 13.37 8.62 14.43
CA TYR A 96 13.06 7.73 15.53
C TYR A 96 13.79 8.15 16.82
N GLU A 97 15.10 8.45 16.72
CA GLU A 97 15.91 8.88 17.85
C GLU A 97 15.37 10.18 18.48
N ILE A 98 15.01 11.17 17.66
CA ILE A 98 14.47 12.45 18.14
C ILE A 98 13.08 12.27 18.73
N VAL A 99 12.18 11.59 18.03
CA VAL A 99 10.79 11.35 18.48
C VAL A 99 10.76 10.63 19.83
N ASN A 100 11.72 9.75 20.09
CA ASN A 100 11.80 8.99 21.33
C ASN A 100 12.78 9.55 22.37
N GLY A 101 13.36 10.73 22.12
CA GLY A 101 14.27 11.39 23.07
C GLY A 101 15.58 10.63 23.33
N VAL A 102 16.03 9.84 22.35
CA VAL A 102 17.35 9.17 22.40
C VAL A 102 18.47 10.17 22.11
N VAL A 103 18.19 11.13 21.23
CA VAL A 103 19.11 12.22 20.85
C VAL A 103 18.33 13.52 20.81
N GLU A 104 18.91 14.58 21.39
CA GLU A 104 18.35 15.93 21.34
C GLU A 104 18.50 16.55 19.94
N ALA A 105 17.50 17.33 19.53
CA ALA A 105 17.56 18.03 18.26
C ALA A 105 18.64 19.13 18.29
N GLU A 106 19.45 19.23 17.22
CA GLU A 106 20.43 20.31 17.06
C GLU A 106 19.72 21.68 17.12
N GLY A 107 20.08 22.50 18.11
CA GLY A 107 19.46 23.81 18.35
C GLY A 107 18.39 23.83 19.44
N ALA A 108 18.12 22.70 20.12
CA ALA A 108 17.34 22.68 21.35
C ALA A 108 18.12 23.39 22.48
N THR A 109 18.02 24.72 22.56
CA THR A 109 18.46 25.47 23.72
C THR A 109 17.44 25.30 24.83
N THR A 110 17.90 24.89 26.02
CA THR A 110 17.10 24.81 27.25
C THR A 110 16.71 26.21 27.73
N GLU A 111 15.74 26.85 27.06
CA GLU A 111 15.20 28.16 27.48
C GLU A 111 13.79 28.06 28.09
N ALA A 112 13.25 26.85 28.29
CA ALA A 112 11.90 26.63 28.80
C ALA A 112 11.84 25.98 30.21
N ALA A 113 12.94 25.97 30.97
CA ALA A 113 12.93 25.50 32.36
C ALA A 113 12.50 26.62 33.34
N SER A 114 11.25 27.06 33.23
CA SER A 114 10.61 27.86 34.27
C SER A 114 9.10 27.64 34.28
N GLN A 115 8.68 26.51 34.84
CA GLN A 115 7.54 26.43 35.77
C GLN A 115 7.46 25.05 36.44
N GLU A 116 7.08 25.07 37.71
CA GLU A 116 7.27 24.04 38.73
C GLU A 116 6.40 22.78 38.57
N ASP A 117 6.99 21.65 38.95
CA ASP A 117 6.39 20.41 39.46
C ASP A 117 5.32 19.68 38.62
N ASN A 118 5.78 18.91 37.63
CA ASN A 118 5.32 17.52 37.49
C ASN A 118 6.43 16.63 36.91
N ALA A 119 6.72 15.55 37.62
CA ALA A 119 7.86 14.68 37.40
C ALA A 119 7.67 13.75 36.20
N ALA A 120 8.22 14.14 35.06
CA ALA A 120 8.93 13.28 34.11
C ALA A 120 9.69 14.20 33.16
N GLU A 121 11.00 14.02 33.00
CA GLU A 121 11.71 14.62 31.87
C GLU A 121 10.91 14.30 30.60
N GLU A 122 10.39 15.31 29.89
CA GLU A 122 9.71 15.12 28.61
C GLU A 122 10.74 14.61 27.59
N LYS A 123 10.92 13.29 27.55
CA LYS A 123 11.83 12.64 26.61
C LYS A 123 11.15 12.51 25.25
N GLY A 124 11.70 13.21 24.25
CA GLY A 124 11.26 13.12 22.87
C GLY A 124 10.01 13.95 22.58
N VAL A 125 9.18 13.47 21.64
CA VAL A 125 7.95 14.15 21.20
C VAL A 125 6.75 13.31 21.61
N PRO A 126 6.00 13.70 22.66
CA PRO A 126 4.84 12.96 23.14
C PRO A 126 3.76 12.78 22.05
N ASP A 127 3.15 11.59 22.03
CA ASP A 127 2.04 11.22 21.13
C ASP A 127 2.27 11.51 19.64
N PHE A 128 3.55 11.58 19.21
CA PHE A 128 3.93 12.01 17.86
C PHE A 128 3.15 11.28 16.75
N TRP A 129 3.13 9.94 16.80
CA TRP A 129 2.48 9.14 15.76
C TRP A 129 0.95 9.19 15.83
N LEU A 130 0.36 9.24 17.02
CA LEU A 130 -1.08 9.44 17.19
C LEU A 130 -1.51 10.76 16.55
N ASN A 131 -0.80 11.85 16.89
CA ASN A 131 -1.07 13.18 16.33
C ASN A 131 -0.83 13.21 14.81
N ALA A 132 0.23 12.56 14.32
CA ALA A 132 0.50 12.47 12.88
C ALA A 132 -0.62 11.74 12.12
N MET A 133 -1.14 10.63 12.66
CA MET A 133 -2.23 9.89 12.03
C MET A 133 -3.56 10.63 12.09
N LYS A 134 -3.87 11.30 13.22
CA LYS A 134 -5.11 12.10 13.35
C LYS A 134 -5.13 13.34 12.44
N ASN A 135 -3.97 13.80 11.98
CA ASN A 135 -3.86 14.85 10.97
C ASN A 135 -3.99 14.34 9.52
N ASN A 136 -4.15 13.03 9.32
CA ASN A 136 -4.44 12.45 8.02
C ASN A 136 -5.94 12.14 7.91
N GLU A 137 -6.62 12.68 6.89
CA GLU A 137 -8.08 12.57 6.74
C GLU A 137 -8.58 11.12 6.75
N VAL A 138 -7.92 10.23 6.01
CA VAL A 138 -8.33 8.83 5.88
C VAL A 138 -8.10 8.06 7.18
N LEU A 139 -6.96 8.26 7.84
CA LEU A 139 -6.67 7.55 9.08
C LEU A 139 -7.49 8.08 10.27
N ALA A 140 -7.81 9.38 10.28
CA ALA A 140 -8.55 10.00 11.38
C ALA A 140 -9.97 9.43 11.52
N GLU A 141 -10.62 9.09 10.41
CA GLU A 141 -11.96 8.48 10.42
C GLU A 141 -11.95 7.05 11.00
N GLU A 142 -10.82 6.35 10.89
CA GLU A 142 -10.65 4.97 11.34
C GLU A 142 -10.16 4.87 12.80
N ILE A 143 -9.62 5.95 13.38
CA ILE A 143 -9.08 5.95 14.76
C ILE A 143 -10.20 6.29 15.75
N THR A 144 -10.58 5.31 16.58
CA THR A 144 -11.55 5.50 17.66
C THR A 144 -10.87 5.91 18.97
N GLU A 145 -11.64 6.42 19.93
CA GLU A 145 -11.14 6.76 21.28
C GLU A 145 -10.42 5.59 21.98
N ARG A 146 -10.84 4.35 21.68
CA ARG A 146 -10.19 3.14 22.22
C ARG A 146 -8.80 2.93 21.64
N ASP A 147 -8.62 3.25 20.35
CA ASP A 147 -7.36 3.07 19.63
C ASP A 147 -6.33 4.12 20.03
N GLU A 148 -6.78 5.34 20.35
CA GLU A 148 -5.90 6.40 20.85
C GLU A 148 -5.07 5.95 22.04
N GLY A 149 -5.68 5.21 22.98
CA GLY A 149 -4.99 4.67 24.15
C GLY A 149 -3.80 3.78 23.80
N ALA A 150 -3.93 2.93 22.77
CA ALA A 150 -2.84 2.07 22.29
C ALA A 150 -1.81 2.87 21.46
N LEU A 151 -2.27 3.79 20.61
CA LEU A 151 -1.41 4.59 19.72
C LEU A 151 -0.48 5.54 20.47
N LYS A 152 -0.78 5.93 21.71
CA LYS A 152 0.15 6.65 22.59
C LYS A 152 1.45 5.89 22.88
N TYR A 153 1.42 4.56 22.74
CA TYR A 153 2.60 3.70 22.93
C TYR A 153 3.35 3.42 21.61
N LEU A 154 2.90 3.98 20.48
CA LEU A 154 3.52 3.77 19.17
C LEU A 154 4.81 4.60 19.06
N ARG A 155 5.94 3.90 18.90
CA ARG A 155 7.29 4.45 18.85
C ARG A 155 7.79 4.69 17.44
N ASP A 156 7.43 3.80 16.52
CA ASP A 156 7.84 3.90 15.14
C ASP A 156 6.88 3.19 14.19
N ILE A 157 6.90 3.64 12.94
CA ILE A 157 6.26 2.95 11.82
C ILE A 157 7.30 2.80 10.72
N LYS A 158 7.61 1.56 10.39
CA LYS A 158 8.53 1.22 9.30
C LYS A 158 7.78 0.57 8.17
N TRP A 159 8.25 0.81 6.96
CA TRP A 159 7.73 0.12 5.79
C TRP A 159 8.84 -0.61 5.04
N PHE A 160 8.48 -1.77 4.50
CA PHE A 160 9.39 -2.63 3.76
C PHE A 160 8.73 -3.07 2.46
N ARG A 161 9.51 -3.14 1.40
CA ARG A 161 9.08 -3.78 0.16
C ARG A 161 9.11 -5.29 0.35
N ILE A 162 8.10 -5.96 -0.20
CA ILE A 162 8.07 -7.42 -0.36
C ILE A 162 8.19 -7.69 -1.84
N ASP A 163 9.19 -8.48 -2.23
CA ASP A 163 9.45 -8.75 -3.65
C ASP A 163 8.65 -9.96 -4.16
N ASN A 164 8.28 -10.90 -3.29
CA ASN A 164 7.55 -12.11 -3.68
C ASN A 164 6.57 -12.61 -2.59
N PRO A 165 5.24 -12.45 -2.75
CA PRO A 165 4.56 -11.69 -3.81
C PRO A 165 4.89 -10.19 -3.72
N LYS A 166 4.86 -9.49 -4.86
CA LYS A 166 5.10 -8.04 -4.88
C LYS A 166 4.10 -7.32 -3.98
N GLY A 167 4.60 -6.54 -3.02
CA GLY A 167 3.79 -5.78 -2.08
C GLY A 167 4.64 -4.94 -1.15
N PHE A 168 4.04 -4.50 -0.06
CA PHE A 168 4.73 -3.82 1.03
C PHE A 168 4.19 -4.31 2.38
N LYS A 169 5.02 -4.18 3.40
CA LYS A 169 4.68 -4.44 4.80
C LYS A 169 4.84 -3.15 5.58
N LEU A 170 3.88 -2.84 6.44
CA LEU A 170 4.03 -1.85 7.50
C LEU A 170 4.27 -2.59 8.82
N GLU A 171 5.25 -2.13 9.59
CA GLU A 171 5.53 -2.62 10.94
C GLU A 171 5.35 -1.47 11.92
N PHE A 172 4.50 -1.71 12.92
CA PHE A 172 4.19 -0.77 13.99
C PHE A 172 4.89 -1.23 15.27
N TYR A 173 5.75 -0.37 15.82
CA TYR A 173 6.57 -0.70 16.98
C TYR A 173 5.97 -0.03 18.21
N PHE A 174 5.43 -0.83 19.12
CA PHE A 174 4.84 -0.34 20.36
C PHE A 174 5.72 -0.65 21.56
N ASP A 175 5.73 0.25 22.53
CA ASP A 175 6.19 -0.07 23.88
C ASP A 175 5.28 -1.11 24.55
N THR A 176 5.77 -1.71 25.64
CA THR A 176 4.92 -2.52 26.52
C THR A 176 3.75 -1.68 27.02
N ASN A 177 2.53 -2.15 26.77
CA ASN A 177 1.32 -1.38 27.01
C ASN A 177 0.16 -2.30 27.44
N PRO A 178 -0.87 -1.77 28.12
CA PRO A 178 -1.98 -2.58 28.63
C PRO A 178 -2.98 -3.03 27.55
N PHE A 179 -2.85 -2.57 26.30
CA PHE A 179 -3.82 -2.81 25.22
C PHE A 179 -3.41 -3.99 24.34
N LEU A 180 -2.13 -4.10 24.01
CA LEU A 180 -1.56 -5.09 23.10
C LEU A 180 -0.70 -6.09 23.89
N ARG A 181 -0.94 -7.37 23.67
CA ARG A 181 -0.08 -8.45 24.21
C ARG A 181 0.85 -8.90 23.11
N THR A 182 2.16 -8.86 23.35
CA THR A 182 3.15 -9.46 22.45
C THR A 182 2.95 -10.97 22.49
N LEU A 183 2.57 -11.59 21.36
CA LEU A 183 2.60 -13.04 21.24
C LEU A 183 4.08 -13.45 21.23
N SER A 184 4.50 -14.15 22.29
CA SER A 184 5.83 -14.76 22.44
C SER A 184 6.01 -15.92 21.48
#